data_AF-A0A975TXA8-F1
#
_entry.id   AF-A0A975TXA8-F1
#
_cell.length_a   1.000
_cell.length_b   1.000
_cell.length_c   1.000
_cell.angle_alpha   90.00
_cell.angle_beta   90.00
_cell.angle_gamma   90.00
#
_symmetry.space_group_name_H-M   'P 1'
#
loop_
_entity.id
_entity.type
_entity.pdbx_description
1 polymer ?
#
loop_
_entity_poly.entity_id
_entity_poly.type
_entity_poly.pdbx_seq_one_letter_code
_entity_poly.pdbx_strand_id
1 'polypeptide(L)'
;MGLIDRALGGGQTVSTIGDAAEGLSEVFVPNATRAMELAAEIHQATLETASAEFEYAGTGWFDRMINGLNRLPRPMLALGTLGLFIYAMAEPVGFSERMVGLQEVPEPLWWLLGAIVSFYFGARELHYSRDERPRQEGAARPSLRDRLGNVFQRRRSQPDPGQPAPQAPDNPALSEWRDAD
;
A
#
# COMPACT_ATOMS: atom_id res chain seq x y z
N MET A 1 25.14 0.09 -71.33
CA MET A 1 23.91 0.38 -70.56
C MET A 1 23.61 -0.80 -69.66
N GLY A 2 23.71 -0.64 -68.33
CA GLY A 2 22.92 -1.45 -67.39
C GLY A 2 23.60 -2.50 -66.50
N LEU A 3 24.93 -2.53 -66.32
CA LEU A 3 25.55 -3.47 -65.35
C LEU A 3 26.17 -2.79 -64.12
N ILE A 4 26.29 -1.46 -64.10
CA ILE A 4 26.82 -0.71 -62.95
C ILE A 4 25.70 -0.31 -61.96
N ASP A 5 24.43 -0.43 -62.36
CA ASP A 5 23.28 0.00 -61.55
C ASP A 5 22.83 -1.02 -60.47
N ARG A 6 23.45 -2.21 -60.44
CA ARG A 6 23.12 -3.25 -59.45
C ARG A 6 24.00 -3.22 -58.20
N ALA A 7 25.07 -2.42 -58.21
CA ALA A 7 26.01 -2.32 -57.09
C ALA A 7 25.57 -1.32 -56.00
N LEU A 8 24.66 -0.39 -56.29
CA LEU A 8 24.17 0.60 -55.32
C LEU A 8 22.90 0.19 -54.54
N GLY A 9 22.31 -0.98 -54.83
CA GLY A 9 21.09 -1.47 -54.17
C GLY A 9 21.30 -2.22 -52.83
N GLY A 10 22.52 -2.28 -52.31
CA GLY A 10 22.90 -3.12 -51.16
C GLY A 10 22.58 -2.55 -49.76
N GLY A 11 21.72 -1.54 -49.67
CA GLY A 11 21.38 -0.88 -48.39
C GLY A 11 20.45 -1.66 -47.48
N GLN A 12 19.70 -2.65 -48.00
CA GLN A 12 18.73 -3.44 -47.22
C GLN A 12 19.24 -4.81 -46.77
N THR A 13 20.36 -5.30 -47.30
CA THR A 13 20.90 -6.63 -46.98
C THR A 13 21.88 -6.63 -45.81
N VAL A 14 22.31 -5.47 -45.32
CA VAL A 14 23.22 -5.37 -44.17
C VAL A 14 22.46 -5.41 -42.84
N SER A 15 21.22 -4.91 -42.78
CA SER A 15 20.42 -4.96 -41.54
C SER A 15 19.95 -6.38 -41.20
N THR A 16 19.63 -7.20 -42.20
CA THR A 16 19.15 -8.58 -41.98
C THR A 16 20.22 -9.56 -41.54
N ILE A 17 21.50 -9.26 -41.80
CA ILE A 17 22.64 -10.07 -41.34
C ILE A 17 23.01 -9.71 -39.88
N GLY A 18 22.78 -8.47 -39.45
CA GLY A 18 23.00 -8.04 -38.07
C GLY A 18 22.08 -8.77 -37.07
N ASP A 19 20.77 -8.80 -37.36
CA ASP A 19 19.77 -9.45 -36.51
C ASP A 19 19.99 -10.97 -36.37
N ALA A 20 20.43 -11.62 -37.46
CA ALA A 20 20.70 -13.06 -37.46
C ALA A 20 21.97 -13.44 -36.69
N ALA A 21 22.98 -12.57 -36.67
CA ALA A 21 24.21 -12.78 -35.91
C ALA A 21 23.99 -12.57 -34.39
N GLU A 22 23.16 -11.61 -34.02
CA GLU A 22 22.75 -11.37 -32.63
C GLU A 22 22.05 -12.60 -32.05
N GLY A 23 21.08 -13.16 -32.79
CA GLY A 23 20.34 -14.38 -32.39
C GLY A 23 21.19 -15.65 -32.27
N LEU A 24 22.35 -15.74 -32.95
CA LEU A 24 23.29 -16.86 -32.79
C LEU A 24 24.26 -16.66 -31.63
N SER A 25 24.55 -15.41 -31.22
CA SER A 25 25.41 -15.12 -30.07
C SER A 25 24.72 -15.39 -28.73
N GLU A 26 23.40 -15.23 -28.66
CA GLU A 26 22.59 -15.59 -27.48
C GLU A 26 22.58 -17.11 -27.20
N VAL A 27 22.94 -17.95 -28.18
CA VAL A 27 23.02 -19.42 -28.03
C VAL A 27 24.27 -19.85 -27.25
N PHE A 28 25.31 -19.01 -27.22
CA PHE A 28 26.59 -19.34 -26.55
C PHE A 28 26.89 -18.50 -25.31
N VAL A 29 26.24 -17.35 -25.12
CA VAL A 29 26.32 -16.54 -23.90
C VAL A 29 24.91 -16.11 -23.49
N PRO A 30 24.39 -16.57 -22.34
CA PRO A 30 23.05 -16.22 -21.90
C PRO A 30 22.94 -14.70 -21.66
N ASN A 31 21.92 -14.10 -22.24
CA ASN A 31 21.60 -12.68 -22.09
C ASN A 31 21.31 -12.37 -20.61
N ALA A 32 22.19 -11.58 -19.97
CA ALA A 32 22.13 -11.27 -18.55
C ALA A 32 20.80 -10.60 -18.13
N THR A 33 20.19 -9.84 -19.03
CA THR A 33 18.89 -9.18 -18.80
C THR A 33 17.77 -10.22 -18.74
N ARG A 34 17.75 -11.18 -19.67
CA ARG A 34 16.76 -12.26 -19.69
C ARG A 34 16.89 -13.18 -18.47
N ALA A 35 18.11 -13.40 -17.99
CA ALA A 35 18.35 -14.12 -16.74
C ALA A 35 17.82 -13.36 -15.50
N MET A 36 17.94 -12.03 -15.48
CA MET A 36 17.37 -11.18 -14.41
C MET A 36 15.84 -11.17 -14.44
N GLU A 37 15.22 -11.12 -15.63
CA GLU A 37 13.76 -11.21 -15.80
C GLU A 37 13.23 -12.56 -15.28
N LEU A 38 13.83 -13.67 -15.69
CA LEU A 38 13.45 -15.00 -15.19
C LEU A 38 13.62 -15.12 -13.67
N ALA A 39 14.69 -14.54 -13.11
CA ALA A 39 14.91 -14.56 -11.66
C ALA A 39 13.85 -13.73 -10.90
N ALA A 40 13.43 -12.59 -11.46
CA ALA A 40 12.37 -11.77 -10.90
C ALA A 40 11.01 -12.48 -10.96
N GLU A 41 10.71 -13.18 -12.07
CA GLU A 41 9.50 -13.99 -12.23
C GLU A 41 9.45 -15.15 -11.23
N ILE A 42 10.55 -15.89 -11.07
CA ILE A 42 10.67 -16.94 -10.05
C ILE A 42 10.46 -16.36 -8.64
N HIS A 43 11.02 -15.18 -8.36
CA HIS A 43 10.86 -14.53 -7.07
C HIS A 43 9.40 -14.13 -6.81
N GLN A 44 8.73 -13.55 -7.80
CA GLN A 44 7.30 -13.22 -7.72
C GLN A 44 6.45 -14.47 -7.51
N ALA A 45 6.64 -15.52 -8.31
CA ALA A 45 5.91 -16.79 -8.18
C ALA A 45 6.14 -17.47 -6.81
N THR A 46 7.36 -17.36 -6.26
CA THR A 46 7.68 -17.88 -4.92
C THR A 46 6.93 -17.09 -3.84
N LEU A 47 6.88 -15.76 -3.94
CA LEU A 47 6.15 -14.91 -3.01
C LEU A 47 4.63 -15.14 -3.11
N GLU A 48 4.09 -15.31 -4.31
CA GLU A 48 2.68 -15.63 -4.54
C GLU A 48 2.32 -16.98 -3.91
N THR A 49 3.12 -18.02 -4.16
CA THR A 49 2.91 -19.35 -3.58
C THR A 49 2.98 -19.31 -2.05
N ALA A 50 3.99 -18.65 -1.49
CA ALA A 50 4.11 -18.47 -0.05
C ALA A 50 2.92 -17.69 0.53
N SER A 51 2.44 -16.64 -0.16
CA SER A 51 1.29 -15.86 0.28
C SER A 51 -0.02 -16.64 0.23
N ALA A 52 -0.20 -17.48 -0.79
CA ALA A 52 -1.37 -18.34 -0.96
C ALA A 52 -1.43 -19.41 0.14
N GLU A 53 -0.28 -19.92 0.61
CA GLU A 53 -0.24 -20.83 1.76
C GLU A 53 -0.69 -20.15 3.07
N PHE A 54 -0.43 -18.85 3.26
CA PHE A 54 -0.86 -18.11 4.45
C PHE A 54 -2.31 -17.62 4.40
N GLU A 55 -2.87 -17.36 3.21
CA GLU A 55 -4.28 -16.99 3.06
C GLU A 55 -5.25 -18.09 3.54
N TYR A 56 -4.83 -19.36 3.46
CA TYR A 56 -5.64 -20.52 3.82
C TYR A 56 -5.34 -21.11 5.20
N ALA A 57 -4.78 -20.33 6.14
CA ALA A 57 -4.78 -20.72 7.54
C ALA A 57 -6.24 -20.75 8.07
N GLY A 58 -6.93 -21.87 7.85
CA GLY A 58 -8.34 -22.04 8.19
C GLY A 58 -8.56 -21.74 9.67
N THR A 59 -9.22 -20.62 9.95
CA THR A 59 -9.61 -20.26 11.32
C THR A 59 -10.57 -21.34 11.83
N GLY A 60 -10.08 -22.17 12.74
CA GLY A 60 -10.87 -23.25 13.35
C GLY A 60 -12.06 -22.68 14.12
N TRP A 61 -13.01 -23.54 14.48
CA TRP A 61 -14.16 -23.13 15.31
C TRP A 61 -13.70 -22.51 16.64
N PHE A 62 -12.63 -23.04 17.24
CA PHE A 62 -12.04 -22.53 18.48
C PHE A 62 -11.52 -21.11 18.28
N ASP A 63 -10.81 -20.84 17.19
CA ASP A 63 -10.30 -19.51 16.89
C ASP A 63 -11.45 -18.50 16.71
N ARG A 64 -12.52 -18.89 16.02
CA ARG A 64 -13.74 -18.05 15.91
C ARG A 64 -14.41 -17.80 17.26
N MET A 65 -14.46 -18.78 18.15
CA MET A 65 -15.00 -18.63 19.50
C MET A 65 -14.16 -17.65 20.33
N ILE A 66 -12.84 -17.82 20.34
CA ILE A 66 -11.93 -16.92 21.05
C ILE A 66 -11.96 -15.51 20.46
N ASN A 67 -12.02 -15.38 19.14
CA ASN A 67 -12.20 -14.09 18.48
C ASN A 67 -13.54 -13.44 18.86
N GLY A 68 -14.62 -14.22 18.93
CA GLY A 68 -15.91 -13.77 19.45
C GLY A 68 -15.76 -13.23 20.87
N LEU A 69 -15.24 -14.04 21.79
CA LEU A 69 -15.03 -13.68 23.19
C LEU A 69 -14.18 -12.42 23.36
N ASN A 70 -13.10 -12.28 22.58
CA ASN A 70 -12.24 -11.12 22.59
C ASN A 70 -12.88 -9.85 22.00
N ARG A 71 -14.02 -9.99 21.30
CA ARG A 71 -14.80 -8.88 20.73
C ARG A 71 -16.07 -8.57 21.52
N LEU A 72 -16.50 -9.46 22.42
CA LEU A 72 -17.65 -9.26 23.31
C LEU A 72 -17.57 -8.03 24.24
N PRO A 73 -16.41 -7.51 24.68
CA PRO A 73 -16.39 -6.38 25.61
C PRO A 73 -17.15 -5.15 25.09
N ARG A 74 -17.00 -4.81 23.80
CA ARG A 74 -17.71 -3.67 23.19
C ARG A 74 -19.24 -3.85 23.20
N PRO A 75 -19.79 -4.95 22.64
CA PRO A 75 -21.22 -5.25 22.74
C PRO A 75 -21.74 -5.32 24.17
N MET A 76 -20.98 -5.93 25.10
CA MET A 76 -21.39 -6.08 26.49
C MET A 76 -21.51 -4.74 27.21
N LEU A 77 -20.66 -3.75 26.91
CA LEU A 77 -20.80 -2.41 27.47
C LEU A 77 -22.10 -1.74 26.99
N ALA A 78 -22.41 -1.83 25.69
CA ALA A 78 -23.62 -1.23 25.13
C ALA A 78 -24.91 -1.93 25.61
N LEU A 79 -24.92 -3.27 25.63
CA LEU A 79 -26.06 -4.04 26.12
C LEU A 79 -26.20 -3.94 27.64
N GLY A 80 -25.09 -3.83 28.36
CA GLY A 80 -25.08 -3.65 29.82
C GLY A 80 -25.66 -2.30 30.23
N THR A 81 -25.32 -1.21 29.54
CA THR A 81 -25.93 0.10 29.83
C THR A 81 -27.41 0.13 29.50
N LEU A 82 -27.81 -0.42 28.35
CA LEU A 82 -29.22 -0.55 28.00
C LEU A 82 -29.98 -1.41 29.03
N GLY A 83 -29.40 -2.54 29.43
CA GLY A 83 -29.95 -3.42 30.46
C GLY A 83 -30.11 -2.73 31.81
N LEU A 84 -29.17 -1.87 32.20
CA LEU A 84 -29.27 -1.08 33.43
C LEU A 84 -30.48 -0.14 33.39
N PHE A 85 -30.72 0.54 32.25
CA PHE A 85 -31.89 1.39 32.09
C PHE A 85 -33.21 0.60 32.10
N ILE A 86 -33.22 -0.56 31.45
CA ILE A 86 -34.39 -1.46 31.47
C ILE A 86 -34.66 -1.92 32.91
N TYR A 87 -33.63 -2.34 33.64
CA TYR A 87 -33.75 -2.75 35.04
C TYR A 87 -34.27 -1.62 35.93
N ALA A 88 -33.76 -0.41 35.76
CA ALA A 88 -34.22 0.77 36.49
C ALA A 88 -35.71 1.08 36.24
N MET A 89 -36.23 0.81 35.03
CA MET A 89 -37.66 1.00 34.72
C MET A 89 -38.53 -0.18 35.16
N ALA A 90 -38.03 -1.41 35.06
CA ALA A 90 -38.77 -2.61 35.39
C ALA A 90 -38.94 -2.80 36.91
N GLU A 91 -37.90 -2.45 37.68
CA GLU A 91 -37.88 -2.63 39.14
C GLU A 91 -37.12 -1.44 39.78
N PRO A 92 -37.80 -0.31 40.02
CA PRO A 92 -37.15 0.92 40.47
C PRO A 92 -36.68 0.86 41.94
N VAL A 93 -37.37 0.09 42.80
CA VAL A 93 -37.09 0.05 44.24
C VAL A 93 -35.75 -0.65 44.50
N GLY A 94 -35.55 -1.88 44.03
CA GLY A 94 -34.29 -2.59 44.17
C GLY A 94 -33.17 -1.99 43.31
N PHE A 95 -33.46 -1.28 42.21
CA PHE A 95 -32.44 -0.43 41.57
C PHE A 95 -31.93 0.66 42.54
N SER A 96 -32.85 1.38 43.21
CA SER A 96 -32.48 2.43 44.17
C SER A 96 -31.66 1.92 45.35
N GLU A 97 -31.98 0.74 45.88
CA GLU A 97 -31.22 0.11 46.97
C GLU A 97 -29.75 -0.16 46.56
N ARG A 98 -29.54 -0.57 45.30
CA ARG A 98 -28.19 -0.81 44.76
C ARG A 98 -27.43 0.50 44.54
N MET A 99 -28.12 1.59 44.21
CA MET A 99 -27.50 2.92 44.11
C MET A 99 -27.02 3.43 45.47
N VAL A 100 -27.75 3.17 46.56
CA VAL A 100 -27.27 3.46 47.92
C VAL A 100 -25.99 2.67 48.22
N GLY A 101 -25.97 1.37 47.89
CA GLY A 101 -24.76 0.55 48.04
C GLY A 101 -23.57 1.05 47.21
N LEU A 102 -23.81 1.55 46.00
CA LEU A 102 -22.76 2.14 45.15
C LEU A 102 -22.20 3.45 45.72
N GLN A 103 -23.02 4.22 46.44
CA GLN A 103 -22.60 5.45 47.10
C GLN A 103 -21.64 5.20 48.27
N GLU A 104 -21.76 4.03 48.92
CA GLU A 104 -20.87 3.62 50.01
C GLU A 104 -19.50 3.12 49.52
N VAL A 105 -19.30 2.96 48.21
CA VAL A 105 -18.02 2.53 47.65
C VAL A 105 -16.97 3.63 47.84
N PRO A 106 -15.85 3.37 48.56
CA PRO A 106 -14.82 4.36 48.80
C PRO A 106 -14.22 4.92 47.50
N GLU A 107 -13.93 6.23 47.49
CA GLU A 107 -13.31 6.93 46.36
C GLU A 107 -12.05 6.22 45.80
N PRO A 108 -11.12 5.68 46.62
CA PRO A 108 -9.94 4.97 46.11
C PRO A 108 -10.26 3.75 45.24
N LEU A 109 -11.39 3.06 45.48
CA LEU A 109 -11.78 1.89 44.68
C LEU A 109 -12.24 2.30 43.28
N TRP A 110 -12.84 3.48 43.14
CA TRP A 110 -13.18 4.04 41.82
C TRP A 110 -11.93 4.36 41.02
N TRP A 111 -10.91 4.93 41.66
CA TRP A 111 -9.61 5.14 41.04
C TRP A 111 -8.95 3.83 40.61
N LEU A 112 -9.01 2.79 41.45
CA LEU A 112 -8.47 1.47 41.13
C LEU A 112 -9.21 0.83 39.94
N LEU A 113 -10.54 0.88 39.92
CA LEU A 113 -11.35 0.39 38.81
C LEU A 113 -10.98 1.12 37.51
N GLY A 114 -10.93 2.45 37.55
CA GLY A 114 -10.54 3.28 36.42
C GLY A 114 -9.14 2.94 35.91
N ALA A 115 -8.18 2.74 36.82
CA ALA A 115 -6.81 2.38 36.48
C ALA A 115 -6.72 0.99 35.81
N ILE A 116 -7.40 -0.03 36.35
CA ILE A 116 -7.39 -1.39 35.80
C ILE A 116 -8.03 -1.41 34.40
N VAL A 117 -9.20 -0.78 34.24
CA VAL A 117 -9.90 -0.74 32.95
C VAL A 117 -9.07 0.04 31.92
N SER A 118 -8.55 1.21 32.30
CA SER A 118 -7.70 2.03 31.43
C SER A 118 -6.41 1.32 31.05
N PHE A 119 -5.80 0.56 31.96
CA PHE A 119 -4.62 -0.23 31.65
C PHE A 119 -4.94 -1.36 30.66
N TYR A 120 -6.01 -2.14 30.90
CA TYR A 120 -6.40 -3.26 30.03
C TYR A 120 -6.73 -2.79 28.60
N PHE A 121 -7.59 -1.78 28.47
CA PHE A 121 -7.99 -1.27 27.15
C PHE A 121 -6.93 -0.34 26.54
N GLY A 122 -6.25 0.47 27.35
CA GLY A 122 -5.19 1.36 26.88
C GLY A 122 -3.97 0.61 26.36
N ALA A 123 -3.51 -0.45 27.04
CA ALA A 123 -2.43 -1.30 26.56
C ALA A 123 -2.82 -2.03 25.26
N ARG A 124 -4.08 -2.46 25.16
CA ARG A 124 -4.62 -3.13 23.96
C ARG A 124 -4.65 -2.18 22.76
N GLU A 125 -5.13 -0.95 22.93
CA GLU A 125 -5.18 0.04 21.84
C GLU A 125 -3.77 0.49 21.42
N LEU A 126 -2.83 0.61 22.36
CA LEU A 126 -1.42 0.87 22.07
C LEU A 126 -0.73 -0.26 21.30
N HIS A 127 -1.23 -1.50 21.42
CA HIS A 127 -0.75 -2.62 20.62
C HIS A 127 -1.29 -2.55 19.18
N TYR A 128 -2.59 -2.35 19.00
CA TYR A 128 -3.19 -2.25 17.65
C TYR A 128 -2.70 -1.03 16.88
N SER A 129 -2.57 0.13 17.52
CA SER A 129 -2.03 1.35 16.89
C SER A 129 -0.55 1.24 16.47
N ARG A 130 0.20 0.27 17.00
CA ARG A 130 1.57 -0.03 16.56
C ARG A 130 1.59 -0.92 15.31
N ASP A 131 0.65 -1.85 15.18
CA ASP A 131 0.51 -2.72 14.00
C ASP A 131 -0.08 -1.99 12.78
N GLU A 132 -0.86 -0.93 13.01
CA GLU A 132 -1.42 -0.06 11.97
C GLU A 132 -0.42 0.96 11.40
N ARG A 133 0.84 1.01 11.89
CA ARG A 133 1.89 1.76 11.17
C ARG A 133 1.95 1.21 9.75
N PRO A 134 1.68 2.03 8.73
CA PRO A 134 1.46 1.50 7.39
C PRO A 134 2.72 0.78 6.95
N ARG A 135 2.59 -0.51 6.59
CA ARG A 135 3.51 -1.24 5.72
C ARG A 135 3.57 -0.60 4.31
N GLN A 136 3.71 0.72 4.22
CA GLN A 136 4.12 1.44 3.01
C GLN A 136 5.61 1.21 2.69
N GLU A 137 6.11 0.00 2.96
CA GLU A 137 7.43 -0.49 2.55
C GLU A 137 7.34 -1.45 1.35
N GLY A 138 6.14 -1.77 0.87
CA GLY A 138 5.94 -2.61 -0.34
C GLY A 138 5.96 -1.85 -1.67
N ALA A 139 5.73 -0.53 -1.68
CA ALA A 139 5.95 0.27 -2.89
C ALA A 139 7.41 0.74 -2.86
N ALA A 140 8.28 0.00 -3.55
CA ALA A 140 9.68 0.34 -3.75
C ALA A 140 9.84 1.85 -3.98
N ARG A 141 10.30 2.57 -2.95
CA ARG A 141 10.64 3.99 -3.12
C ARG A 141 11.72 4.01 -4.21
N PRO A 142 11.48 4.64 -5.37
CA PRO A 142 12.46 4.62 -6.45
C PRO A 142 13.78 5.12 -5.89
N SER A 143 14.80 4.29 -6.09
CA SER A 143 16.11 4.50 -5.48
C SER A 143 16.67 5.85 -5.97
N LEU A 144 17.56 6.47 -5.19
CA LEU A 144 18.09 7.81 -5.53
C LEU A 144 18.67 7.85 -6.96
N ARG A 145 19.27 6.73 -7.41
CA ARG A 145 19.75 6.53 -8.79
C ARG A 145 18.63 6.63 -9.83
N ASP A 146 17.45 6.06 -9.58
CA ASP A 146 16.32 6.08 -10.53
C ASP A 146 15.73 7.50 -10.62
N ARG A 147 15.68 8.19 -9.47
CA ARG A 147 15.24 9.59 -9.41
C ARG A 147 16.19 10.51 -10.16
N LEU A 148 17.49 10.34 -9.96
CA LEU A 148 18.51 11.13 -10.65
C LEU A 148 18.55 10.81 -12.15
N GLY A 149 18.49 9.54 -12.54
CA GLY A 149 18.43 9.09 -13.93
C GLY A 149 17.28 9.75 -14.69
N ASN A 150 16.07 9.72 -14.12
CA ASN A 150 14.89 10.34 -14.72
C ASN A 150 15.00 11.87 -14.88
N VAL A 151 15.71 12.56 -13.98
CA VAL A 151 15.95 14.01 -14.08
C VAL A 151 16.91 14.32 -15.23
N PHE A 152 18.00 13.56 -15.36
CA PHE A 152 18.94 13.75 -16.46
C PHE A 152 18.34 13.37 -17.81
N GLN A 153 17.45 12.38 -17.84
CA GLN A 153 16.75 11.94 -19.05
C GLN A 153 15.73 12.97 -19.52
N ARG A 154 14.96 13.56 -18.60
CA ARG A 154 14.09 14.72 -18.90
C ARG A 154 14.87 15.95 -19.38
N ARG A 155 16.07 16.18 -18.87
CA ARG A 155 16.92 17.30 -19.32
C ARG A 155 17.57 17.03 -20.69
N ARG A 156 17.81 15.76 -21.04
CA ARG A 156 18.37 15.36 -22.34
C ARG A 156 17.32 15.37 -23.46
N SER A 157 16.04 15.26 -23.13
CA SER A 157 14.91 15.58 -24.00
C SER A 157 14.75 17.10 -24.15
N GLN A 158 15.75 17.75 -24.73
CA GLN A 158 15.63 19.15 -25.15
C GLN A 158 14.67 19.20 -26.36
N PRO A 159 13.73 20.17 -26.44
CA PRO A 159 12.83 20.26 -27.57
C PRO A 159 13.62 20.55 -28.84
N ASP A 160 13.21 19.93 -29.94
CA ASP A 160 13.69 20.17 -31.29
C ASP A 160 13.64 21.68 -31.63
N PRO A 161 14.73 22.35 -32.06
CA PRO A 161 14.75 23.78 -32.36
C PRO A 161 13.79 24.22 -33.49
N GLY A 162 13.15 23.28 -34.19
CA GLY A 162 12.25 23.53 -35.31
C GLY A 162 10.76 23.40 -35.03
N GLN A 163 10.34 22.98 -33.83
CA GLN A 163 8.91 22.87 -33.50
C GLN A 163 8.40 24.15 -32.84
N PRO A 164 7.37 24.81 -33.40
CA PRO A 164 6.72 25.91 -32.70
C PRO A 164 6.20 25.37 -31.36
N ALA A 165 6.46 26.11 -30.28
CA ALA A 165 6.03 25.73 -28.94
C ALA A 165 4.55 25.32 -28.97
N PRO A 166 4.16 24.18 -28.36
CA PRO A 166 2.77 23.81 -28.27
C PRO A 166 2.01 24.99 -27.67
N GLN A 167 1.02 25.50 -28.39
CA GLN A 167 0.22 26.64 -27.95
C GLN A 167 -0.32 26.29 -26.57
N ALA A 168 0.16 27.01 -25.56
CA ALA A 168 -0.28 26.81 -24.20
C ALA A 168 -1.80 27.02 -24.18
N PRO A 169 -2.56 26.16 -23.48
CA PRO A 169 -3.99 26.41 -23.27
C PRO A 169 -4.15 27.81 -22.68
N ASP A 170 -5.14 28.58 -23.15
CA ASP A 170 -5.41 29.96 -22.75
C ASP A 170 -5.29 30.10 -21.23
N ASN A 171 -4.16 30.66 -20.79
CA ASN A 171 -3.83 30.80 -19.39
C ASN A 171 -3.97 32.28 -19.04
N PRO A 172 -5.01 32.66 -18.28
CA PRO A 172 -5.31 34.06 -17.99
C PRO A 172 -4.15 34.78 -17.27
N ALA A 173 -3.37 34.04 -16.48
CA ALA A 173 -2.22 34.59 -15.76
C ALA A 173 -1.03 34.95 -16.68
N LEU A 174 -0.91 34.30 -17.85
CA LEU A 174 0.15 34.60 -18.82
C LEU A 174 -0.23 35.77 -19.75
N SER A 175 -1.52 35.99 -20.01
CA SER A 175 -2.03 37.19 -20.68
C SER A 175 -1.89 38.43 -19.79
N GLU A 176 -2.26 38.34 -18.51
CA GLU A 176 -2.09 39.45 -17.55
C GLU A 176 -0.64 39.91 -17.42
N TRP A 177 0.32 38.99 -17.55
CA TRP A 177 1.74 39.32 -17.45
C TRP A 177 2.32 39.92 -18.75
N ARG A 178 1.70 39.65 -19.90
CA ARG A 178 2.07 40.22 -21.20
C ARG A 178 1.48 41.61 -21.45
N ASP A 179 0.34 41.90 -20.84
CA ASP A 179 -0.34 43.20 -20.91
C ASP A 179 0.16 44.18 -19.81
N ALA A 180 1.13 43.77 -18.99
CA ALA A 180 1.70 44.54 -17.89
C ALA A 180 3.04 45.25 -18.21
N ASP A 181 3.47 45.23 -19.48
CA ASP A 181 4.53 46.09 -20.06
C ASP A 181 3.90 47.17 -20.96
#